data_AF-M0M775-F1
#
_entry.id   AF-M0M775-F1
#
_cell.length_a   1.000
_cell.length_b   1.000
_cell.length_c   1.000
_cell.angle_alpha   90.00
_cell.angle_beta   90.00
_cell.angle_gamma   90.00
#
_symmetry.space_group_name_H-M   'P 1'
#
loop_
_entity.id
_entity.type
_entity.pdbx_description
1 polymer ?
#
loop_
_entity_poly.entity_id
_entity_poly.type
_entity_poly.pdbx_seq_one_letter_code
_entity_poly.pdbx_strand_id
1 'polypeptide(L)'
;MNRDEGRSNDDSPMTGMKVPPGVETHGDYHVVDRGDHETSWGRFTHIEVHRIDDSPTHDWYDLFELKNELFGEDRAALEVYPPAERLVDDTNSYHLWVLEEGATLPFGIHDHDDTNRGTVVPRERPDTDEPDR
;
A
#
# COMPACT_ATOMS: atom_id res chain seq x y z
N MET A 1 43.43 42.33 -0.52
CA MET A 1 43.28 40.88 -0.74
C MET A 1 41.94 40.50 -0.13
N ASN A 2 41.02 40.06 -0.97
CA ASN A 2 39.59 39.96 -0.73
C ASN A 2 39.21 38.72 0.10
N ARG A 3 38.17 38.92 0.95
CA ARG A 3 36.95 38.12 1.17
C ARG A 3 37.08 36.61 1.42
N ASP A 4 36.50 36.00 2.45
CA ASP A 4 35.13 36.02 3.02
C ASP A 4 34.68 34.54 2.98
N GLU A 5 33.88 34.16 3.94
CA GLU A 5 33.60 32.80 4.38
C GLU A 5 32.79 32.02 3.32
N GLY A 6 33.18 30.77 3.08
CA GLY A 6 32.48 29.85 2.20
C GLY A 6 32.40 28.48 2.85
N ARG A 7 31.52 28.31 3.84
CA ARG A 7 31.09 27.00 4.32
C ARG A 7 30.23 26.39 3.21
N SER A 8 30.83 25.56 2.37
CA SER A 8 30.06 24.75 1.42
C SER A 8 29.43 23.61 2.21
N ASN A 9 28.10 23.64 2.36
CA ASN A 9 27.33 22.46 2.67
C ASN A 9 27.47 21.52 1.46
N ASP A 10 28.21 20.43 1.63
CA ASP A 10 28.20 19.33 0.68
C ASP A 10 26.89 18.56 0.88
N ASP A 11 25.82 19.12 0.32
CA ASP A 11 24.50 18.50 0.23
C ASP A 11 24.50 17.60 -1.02
N SER A 12 25.42 16.64 -1.03
CA SER A 12 25.53 15.67 -2.11
C SER A 12 24.32 14.72 -2.03
N PRO A 13 23.39 14.72 -3.02
CA PRO A 13 22.32 13.75 -3.05
C PRO A 13 22.96 12.36 -3.17
N MET A 14 22.63 11.48 -2.24
CA MET A 14 23.05 10.08 -2.25
C MET A 14 22.68 9.48 -3.60
N THR A 15 23.72 9.26 -4.40
CA THR A 15 23.67 8.92 -5.81
C THR A 15 23.07 7.52 -6.00
N GLY A 16 21.97 7.47 -6.75
CA GLY A 16 21.62 6.40 -7.68
C GLY A 16 21.81 4.97 -7.18
N MET A 17 20.83 4.46 -6.42
CA MET A 17 20.67 3.01 -6.34
C MET A 17 20.29 2.52 -7.75
N LYS A 18 21.21 1.81 -8.40
CA LYS A 18 20.96 1.19 -9.69
C LYS A 18 19.80 0.22 -9.51
N VAL A 19 18.68 0.47 -10.20
CA VAL A 19 17.48 -0.37 -10.17
C VAL A 19 17.88 -1.84 -10.34
N PRO A 20 17.62 -2.71 -9.34
CA PRO A 20 17.97 -4.12 -9.44
C PRO A 20 17.23 -4.79 -10.61
N PRO A 21 17.79 -5.83 -11.23
CA PRO A 21 17.07 -6.60 -12.23
C PRO A 21 15.79 -7.20 -11.63
N GLY A 22 14.64 -6.97 -12.27
CA GLY A 22 13.32 -7.37 -11.75
C GLY A 22 12.56 -6.27 -11.01
N VAL A 23 13.13 -5.06 -10.93
CA VAL A 23 12.45 -3.87 -10.39
C VAL A 23 12.02 -2.97 -11.55
N GLU A 24 10.72 -2.65 -11.59
CA GLU A 24 10.12 -1.74 -12.56
C GLU A 24 9.99 -0.34 -11.94
N THR A 25 9.96 0.71 -12.77
CA THR A 25 9.88 2.10 -12.30
C THR A 25 8.66 2.76 -12.90
N HIS A 26 7.78 3.28 -12.03
CA HIS A 26 6.53 3.92 -12.39
C HIS A 26 6.40 5.23 -11.62
N GLY A 27 6.54 6.36 -12.31
CA GLY A 27 6.61 7.67 -11.65
C GLY A 27 7.71 7.73 -10.60
N ASP A 28 7.33 8.04 -9.37
CA ASP A 28 8.22 8.17 -8.21
C ASP A 28 8.42 6.85 -7.43
N TYR A 29 7.99 5.72 -8.00
CA TYR A 29 8.00 4.42 -7.33
C TYR A 29 8.82 3.36 -8.07
N HIS A 30 9.53 2.55 -7.30
CA HIS A 30 10.07 1.26 -7.68
C HIS A 30 9.10 0.15 -7.28
N VAL A 31 8.84 -0.78 -8.19
CA VAL A 31 7.92 -1.90 -8.00
C VAL A 31 8.67 -3.20 -8.13
N VAL A 32 8.50 -4.09 -7.16
CA VAL A 32 9.09 -5.43 -7.12
C VAL A 32 7.97 -6.45 -7.12
N ASP A 33 7.95 -7.32 -8.13
CA ASP A 33 7.05 -8.47 -8.15
C ASP A 33 7.50 -9.51 -7.12
N ARG A 34 6.60 -9.86 -6.18
CA ARG A 34 6.81 -10.85 -5.13
C ARG A 34 6.11 -12.18 -5.44
N GLY A 35 5.35 -12.25 -6.54
CA GLY A 35 4.75 -13.45 -7.11
C GLY A 35 3.25 -13.58 -6.85
N ASP A 36 2.69 -14.65 -7.43
CA ASP A 36 1.28 -14.99 -7.28
C ASP A 36 1.03 -15.94 -6.09
N HIS A 37 -0.09 -15.72 -5.41
CA HIS A 37 -0.51 -16.46 -4.23
C HIS A 37 -1.96 -16.92 -4.35
N GLU A 38 -2.18 -18.24 -4.24
CA GLU A 38 -3.51 -18.82 -4.15
C GLU A 38 -4.09 -18.63 -2.75
N THR A 39 -5.31 -18.09 -2.65
CA THR A 39 -6.00 -17.86 -1.38
C THR A 39 -7.46 -18.33 -1.45
N SER A 40 -8.16 -18.33 -0.31
CA SER A 40 -9.60 -18.61 -0.27
C SER A 40 -10.47 -17.54 -0.96
N TRP A 41 -9.92 -16.37 -1.29
CA TRP A 41 -10.64 -15.28 -1.95
C TRP A 41 -10.30 -15.14 -3.44
N GLY A 42 -9.47 -16.05 -3.96
CA GLY A 42 -8.92 -15.99 -5.32
C GLY A 42 -7.39 -15.88 -5.31
N ARG A 43 -6.81 -15.83 -6.51
CA ARG A 43 -5.37 -15.59 -6.70
C ARG A 43 -5.06 -14.11 -6.51
N PHE A 44 -4.01 -13.81 -5.77
CA PHE A 44 -3.47 -12.47 -5.61
C PHE A 44 -2.07 -12.40 -6.21
N THR A 45 -1.78 -11.30 -6.90
CA THR A 45 -0.40 -10.91 -7.22
C THR A 45 0.11 -10.00 -6.11
N HIS A 46 1.21 -10.37 -5.47
CA HIS A 46 1.86 -9.55 -4.45
C HIS A 46 2.93 -8.68 -5.10
N ILE A 47 2.82 -7.36 -4.92
CA ILE A 47 3.89 -6.43 -5.24
C ILE A 47 4.35 -5.71 -3.98
N GLU A 48 5.62 -5.34 -4.00
CA GLU A 48 6.23 -4.44 -3.05
C GLU A 48 6.59 -3.15 -3.76
N VAL A 49 6.24 -2.03 -3.14
CA VAL A 49 6.38 -0.71 -3.71
C VAL A 49 7.27 0.13 -2.80
N HIS A 50 8.25 0.81 -3.38
CA HIS A 50 9.19 1.68 -2.67
C HIS A 50 9.24 3.03 -3.36
N ARG A 51 9.30 4.12 -2.60
CA ARG A 51 9.56 5.44 -3.18
C ARG A 51 11.02 5.56 -3.60
N ILE A 52 11.27 6.16 -4.76
CA ILE A 52 12.63 6.38 -5.29
C ILE A 52 13.43 7.34 -4.40
N ASP A 53 12.75 8.29 -3.75
CA ASP A 53 13.34 9.26 -2.82
C ASP A 53 13.49 8.74 -1.38
N ASP A 54 13.15 7.47 -1.14
CA ASP A 54 13.17 6.80 0.18
C ASP A 54 12.31 7.50 1.25
N SER A 55 11.34 8.33 0.84
CA SER A 55 10.45 9.03 1.77
C SER A 55 9.45 8.05 2.42
N PRO A 56 9.21 8.14 3.74
CA PRO A 56 8.27 7.28 4.47
C PRO A 56 6.80 7.65 4.26
N THR A 57 6.51 8.65 3.43
CA THR A 57 5.14 9.13 3.18
C THR A 57 4.76 8.84 1.74
N HIS A 58 3.59 8.28 1.51
CA HIS A 58 2.99 8.14 0.18
C HIS A 58 1.57 8.70 0.18
N ASP A 59 1.10 9.13 -0.99
CA ASP A 59 -0.33 9.39 -1.19
C ASP A 59 -1.03 8.06 -1.55
N TRP A 60 -2.24 7.87 -1.02
CA TRP A 60 -3.04 6.69 -1.36
C TRP A 60 -3.41 6.68 -2.86
N TYR A 61 -3.68 7.85 -3.42
CA TYR A 61 -4.07 8.03 -4.82
C TYR A 61 -2.94 7.62 -5.77
N ASP A 62 -1.68 7.87 -5.40
CA ASP A 62 -0.52 7.43 -6.18
C ASP A 62 -0.48 5.90 -6.30
N LEU A 63 -0.68 5.18 -5.19
CA LEU A 63 -0.70 3.71 -5.19
C LEU A 63 -1.92 3.17 -5.93
N PHE A 64 -3.04 3.89 -5.90
CA PHE A 64 -4.24 3.56 -6.67
C PHE A 64 -4.03 3.74 -8.19
N GLU A 65 -3.38 4.81 -8.64
CA GLU A 65 -3.03 4.99 -10.05
C GLU A 65 -1.99 3.97 -10.49
N LEU A 66 -0.97 3.72 -9.67
CA LEU A 66 0.04 2.70 -9.93
C LEU A 66 -0.60 1.31 -10.12
N LYS A 67 -1.51 0.90 -9.23
CA LYS A 67 -2.17 -0.39 -9.38
C LYS A 67 -3.07 -0.43 -10.62
N ASN A 68 -3.74 0.67 -10.97
CA ASN A 68 -4.55 0.76 -12.19
C ASN A 68 -3.67 0.59 -13.44
N GLU A 69 -2.51 1.24 -13.48
CA GLU A 69 -1.56 1.17 -14.59
C GLU A 69 -1.05 -0.27 -14.78
N LEU A 70 -0.69 -0.95 -13.69
CA LEU A 70 -0.09 -2.28 -13.73
C LEU A 70 -1.09 -3.41 -13.98
N PHE A 71 -2.29 -3.31 -13.39
CA PHE A 71 -3.21 -4.44 -13.31
C PHE A 71 -4.59 -4.17 -13.92
N GLY A 72 -4.89 -2.92 -14.27
CA GLY A 72 -6.20 -2.50 -14.75
C GLY A 72 -7.12 -1.94 -13.66
N GLU A 73 -8.16 -1.24 -14.12
CA GLU A 73 -9.06 -0.47 -13.27
C GLU A 73 -10.04 -1.34 -12.47
N ASP A 74 -10.48 -2.45 -13.06
CA ASP A 74 -11.53 -3.32 -12.53
C ASP A 74 -11.06 -4.28 -11.42
N ARG A 75 -9.80 -4.18 -10.98
CA ARG A 75 -9.21 -5.05 -9.97
C ARG A 75 -9.07 -4.35 -8.62
N ALA A 76 -9.52 -5.04 -7.58
CA ALA A 76 -9.34 -4.62 -6.20
C ALA A 76 -7.92 -4.95 -5.70
N ALA A 77 -7.39 -4.09 -4.84
CA ALA A 77 -6.10 -4.28 -4.19
C ALA A 77 -6.22 -4.02 -2.68
N LEU A 78 -5.39 -4.69 -1.90
CA LEU A 78 -5.26 -4.51 -0.45
C LEU A 78 -3.85 -4.01 -0.14
N GLU A 79 -3.75 -2.90 0.59
CA GLU A 79 -2.50 -2.51 1.25
C GLU A 79 -2.42 -3.20 2.61
N VAL A 80 -1.36 -3.97 2.84
CA VAL A 80 -1.23 -4.83 4.02
C VAL A 80 -0.26 -4.24 5.01
N TYR A 81 -0.77 -3.96 6.22
CA TYR A 81 0.05 -3.65 7.38
C TYR A 81 0.26 -4.91 8.22
N PRO A 82 1.52 -5.37 8.41
CA PRO A 82 1.79 -6.58 9.16
C PRO A 82 1.50 -6.40 10.66
N PRO A 83 1.26 -7.50 11.41
CA PRO A 83 1.30 -7.47 12.87
C PRO A 83 2.62 -6.86 13.37
N ALA A 84 2.59 -6.10 14.47
CA ALA A 84 3.75 -5.37 14.97
C ALA A 84 5.00 -6.24 15.19
N GLU A 85 4.83 -7.51 15.56
CA GLU A 85 5.93 -8.48 15.74
C GLU A 85 6.64 -8.87 14.43
N ARG A 86 6.01 -8.59 13.28
CA ARG A 86 6.51 -8.89 11.92
C ARG A 86 6.88 -7.62 11.15
N LEU A 87 6.80 -6.45 11.80
CA LEU A 87 7.18 -5.19 11.17
C LEU A 87 8.70 -5.15 10.98
N VAL A 88 9.11 -4.81 9.76
CA VAL A 88 10.50 -4.47 9.41
C VAL A 88 10.49 -3.02 8.94
N ASP A 89 11.01 -2.12 9.77
CA ASP A 89 10.93 -0.65 9.59
C ASP A 89 12.18 -0.06 8.90
N ASP A 90 12.85 -0.85 8.07
CA ASP A 90 14.15 -0.48 7.48
C ASP A 90 14.05 -0.02 6.02
N THR A 91 12.87 -0.04 5.36
CA THR A 91 12.80 0.09 3.89
C THR A 91 11.61 0.89 3.34
N ASN A 92 10.84 1.62 4.18
CA ASN A 92 9.71 2.48 3.75
C ASN A 92 8.85 1.86 2.62
N SER A 93 8.56 0.57 2.77
CA SER A 93 8.01 -0.28 1.72
C SER A 93 6.53 -0.52 1.95
N TYR A 94 5.77 -0.50 0.87
CA TYR A 94 4.32 -0.73 0.88
C TYR A 94 4.03 -2.05 0.18
N HIS A 95 3.17 -2.87 0.77
CA HIS A 95 2.83 -4.18 0.23
C HIS A 95 1.40 -4.14 -0.30
N LEU A 96 1.26 -4.21 -1.63
CA LEU A 96 -0.02 -4.30 -2.30
C LEU A 96 -0.28 -5.72 -2.77
N TRP A 97 -1.47 -6.22 -2.42
CA TRP A 97 -1.99 -7.51 -2.84
C TRP A 97 -3.13 -7.26 -3.82
N VAL A 98 -2.91 -7.54 -5.10
CA VAL A 98 -3.87 -7.26 -6.17
C VAL A 98 -4.62 -8.52 -6.55
N LEU A 99 -5.93 -8.53 -6.32
CA LEU A 99 -6.79 -9.68 -6.60
C LEU A 99 -6.92 -9.91 -8.10
N GLU A 100 -6.94 -11.16 -8.57
CA GLU A 100 -7.06 -11.51 -9.99
C GLU A 100 -8.30 -10.90 -10.68
N GLU A 101 -8.21 -10.73 -11.99
CA GLU A 101 -9.33 -10.22 -12.79
C GLU A 101 -10.57 -11.12 -12.67
N GLY A 102 -11.75 -10.50 -12.51
CA GLY A 102 -13.02 -11.19 -12.39
C GLY A 102 -13.31 -11.80 -11.01
N ALA A 103 -12.35 -11.78 -10.08
CA ALA A 103 -12.59 -12.12 -8.69
C ALA A 103 -13.08 -10.89 -7.90
N THR A 104 -13.76 -11.12 -6.78
CA THR A 104 -14.33 -10.06 -5.96
C THR A 104 -13.98 -10.29 -4.49
N LEU A 105 -13.57 -9.22 -3.80
CA LEU A 105 -13.34 -9.27 -2.36
C LEU A 105 -14.65 -9.60 -1.62
N PRO A 106 -14.61 -10.25 -0.46
CA PRO A 106 -15.81 -10.54 0.32
C PRO A 106 -16.35 -9.32 1.08
N PHE A 107 -15.76 -8.14 0.91
CA PHE A 107 -16.16 -6.86 1.50
C PHE A 107 -15.80 -5.72 0.56
N GLY A 108 -16.40 -4.55 0.77
CA GLY A 108 -16.17 -3.34 -0.02
C GLY A 108 -16.11 -2.10 0.87
N ILE A 109 -15.84 -0.94 0.28
CA ILE A 109 -15.75 0.34 1.01
C ILE A 109 -17.08 1.11 1.02
N HIS A 110 -18.04 0.71 0.19
CA HIS A 110 -19.33 1.37 0.08
C HIS A 110 -20.49 0.43 0.40
N ASP A 111 -21.56 0.97 1.00
CA ASP A 111 -22.76 0.18 1.36
C ASP A 111 -23.43 -0.50 0.17
N HIS A 112 -23.23 0.05 -1.03
CA HIS A 112 -23.82 -0.47 -2.25
C HIS A 112 -23.00 -1.59 -2.89
N ASP A 113 -21.75 -1.82 -2.46
CA ASP A 113 -20.94 -2.94 -2.91
C ASP A 113 -21.69 -4.23 -2.62
N ASP A 114 -21.89 -5.07 -3.64
CA ASP A 114 -22.67 -6.30 -3.51
C ASP A 114 -22.13 -7.24 -2.42
N THR A 115 -20.84 -7.09 -2.11
CA THR A 115 -20.07 -7.80 -1.08
C THR A 115 -20.47 -7.36 0.34
N ASN A 116 -20.89 -6.12 0.52
CA ASN A 116 -21.33 -5.57 1.80
C ASN A 116 -22.80 -5.87 2.10
N ARG A 117 -23.61 -6.26 1.10
CA ARG A 117 -25.05 -6.50 1.26
C ARG A 117 -25.41 -7.74 2.09
N GLY A 118 -24.45 -8.64 2.33
CA GLY A 118 -24.63 -9.85 3.13
C GLY A 118 -24.06 -9.79 4.55
N THR A 119 -23.29 -8.76 4.89
CA THR A 119 -22.49 -8.67 6.13
C THR A 119 -23.09 -7.66 7.10
N VAL A 120 -24.41 -7.69 7.31
CA VAL A 120 -25.00 -7.03 8.49
C VAL A 120 -24.77 -7.97 9.67
N VAL A 121 -23.64 -7.84 10.34
CA VAL A 121 -23.53 -8.35 11.72
C VAL A 121 -24.54 -7.54 12.52
N PRO A 122 -25.58 -8.15 13.14
CA PRO A 122 -26.47 -7.41 14.02
C PRO A 122 -25.60 -6.76 15.08
N ARG A 123 -25.54 -5.42 15.10
CA ARG A 123 -25.01 -4.71 16.25
C ARG A 123 -25.95 -5.05 17.39
N GLU A 124 -25.56 -5.98 18.26
CA GLU A 124 -26.18 -6.10 19.57
C GLU A 124 -26.05 -4.71 20.20
N ARG A 125 -27.16 -3.99 20.30
CA ARG A 125 -27.19 -2.74 21.05
C ARG A 125 -26.80 -3.14 22.48
N PRO A 126 -25.79 -2.52 23.10
CA PRO A 126 -25.55 -2.79 24.51
C PRO A 126 -26.85 -2.49 25.24
N ASP A 127 -27.38 -3.50 25.95
CA ASP A 127 -28.58 -3.39 26.77
C ASP A 127 -28.36 -2.18 27.69
N THR A 128 -29.06 -1.09 27.40
CA THR A 128 -29.17 0.01 28.35
C THR A 128 -30.22 -0.42 29.36
N ASP A 129 -29.79 -1.30 30.28
CA ASP A 129 -30.48 -1.56 31.54
C ASP A 129 -29.57 -1.07 32.67
N GLU A 130 -29.49 0.26 32.81
CA GLU A 130 -29.16 0.85 34.11
C GLU A 130 -30.47 1.37 34.73
N PRO A 131 -31.02 0.70 35.76
CA PRO A 131 -32.19 1.22 36.45
C PRO A 131 -31.77 2.40 37.32
N ASP A 132 -32.54 3.49 37.21
CA ASP A 132 -32.49 4.68 38.07
C ASP A 132 -32.21 4.31 39.54
N ARG A 133 -31.13 4.87 40.10
CA ARG A 133 -30.88 4.92 41.54
C ARG A 133 -30.49 6.31 41.98
#